data_AF-A0A1C6E8K1-F1
#
_entry.id   AF-A0A1C6E8K1-F1
#
_cell.length_a   1.000
_cell.length_b   1.000
_cell.length_c   1.000
_cell.angle_alpha   90.00
_cell.angle_beta   90.00
_cell.angle_gamma   90.00
#
_symmetry.space_group_name_H-M   'P 1'
#
loop_
_entity.id
_entity.type
_entity.pdbx_description
1 polymer ?
#
loop_
_entity_poly.entity_id
_entity_poly.type
_entity_poly.pdbx_seq_one_letter_code
_entity_poly.pdbx_strand_id
1 'polypeptide(L)'
;MAYASKYYDPVKAHEYYEKHKKLKGRQSTKGMTNSQKEMAAYVKDKLSAEKKQKLESVTKKAQEQRADVTAAAKAKREMFAKSCFNIITSLRTKLQNMNPDQKKFARQRIQEEISKVRETYAKRKAGVTSDAKNQRNSISASAKTEKANIRTDYNNKYAEALKDIRKNAK
;
A
#
# COMPACT_ATOMS: atom_id res chain seq x y z
N MET A 1 1.03 21.13 35.23
CA MET A 1 0.56 19.84 35.76
C MET A 1 0.98 18.73 34.80
N ALA A 2 1.87 17.82 35.23
CA ALA A 2 2.34 16.72 34.39
C ALA A 2 1.27 15.60 34.35
N TYR A 3 0.82 15.27 33.15
CA TYR A 3 -0.22 14.26 32.85
C TYR A 3 0.32 12.82 32.96
N ALA A 4 0.98 12.47 34.07
CA ALA A 4 1.35 11.09 34.33
C ALA A 4 0.15 10.37 34.98
N SER A 5 -0.40 9.38 34.28
CA SER A 5 -1.41 8.45 34.81
C SER A 5 -1.02 7.95 36.21
N LYS A 6 -2.00 7.76 37.12
CA LYS A 6 -1.81 7.24 38.49
C LYS A 6 -1.01 5.92 38.55
N TYR A 7 -0.92 5.21 37.44
CA TYR A 7 -0.23 3.92 37.31
C TYR A 7 1.06 3.98 36.46
N TYR A 8 1.49 5.16 36.02
CA TYR A 8 2.73 5.31 35.24
C TYR A 8 3.93 5.49 36.15
N ASP A 9 4.75 4.45 36.26
CA ASP A 9 6.02 4.47 36.97
C ASP A 9 7.17 4.70 35.96
N PRO A 10 7.72 5.93 35.90
CA PRO A 10 8.77 6.26 34.93
C PRO A 10 10.06 5.48 35.18
N VAL A 11 10.33 5.04 36.42
CA VAL A 11 11.53 4.27 36.76
C VAL A 11 11.40 2.86 36.20
N LYS A 12 10.26 2.19 36.45
CA LYS A 12 9.99 0.87 35.86
C LYS A 12 9.93 0.90 34.33
N ALA A 13 9.39 1.96 33.74
CA ALA A 13 9.39 2.13 32.29
C ALA A 13 10.82 2.25 31.72
N HIS A 14 11.69 3.00 32.41
CA HIS A 14 13.10 3.13 32.03
C HIS A 14 13.86 1.81 32.19
N GLU A 15 13.70 1.11 33.32
CA GLU A 15 14.31 -0.21 33.55
C GLU A 15 13.87 -1.24 32.52
N TYR A 16 12.57 -1.29 32.21
CA TYR A 16 12.02 -2.15 31.17
C TYR A 16 12.62 -1.82 29.80
N TYR A 17 12.76 -0.53 29.47
CA TYR A 17 13.41 -0.08 28.24
C TYR A 17 14.88 -0.50 28.19
N GLU A 18 15.66 -0.27 29.24
CA GLU A 18 17.07 -0.64 29.32
C GLU A 18 17.29 -2.16 29.22
N LYS A 19 16.40 -2.96 29.84
CA LYS A 19 16.45 -4.43 29.80
C LYS A 19 16.09 -5.00 28.43
N HIS A 20 15.25 -4.31 27.66
CA HIS A 20 14.72 -4.81 26.40
C HIS A 20 15.21 -4.06 25.16
N LYS A 21 16.00 -2.98 25.32
CA LYS A 21 16.60 -2.28 24.18
C LYS A 21 17.58 -3.21 23.46
N LYS A 22 17.25 -3.58 22.23
CA LYS A 22 18.21 -4.16 21.28
C LYS A 22 18.78 -3.04 20.44
N LEU A 23 19.84 -2.39 20.93
CA LEU A 23 20.53 -1.36 20.18
C LEU A 23 21.19 -2.00 18.94
N LYS A 24 20.84 -1.52 17.74
CA LYS A 24 21.53 -1.92 16.53
C LYS A 24 22.99 -1.49 16.66
N GLY A 25 23.92 -2.44 16.58
CA GLY A 25 25.35 -2.15 16.64
C GLY A 25 25.73 -1.09 15.62
N ARG A 26 26.50 -0.08 16.06
CA ARG A 26 27.01 0.96 15.15
C ARG A 26 28.09 0.36 14.25
N GLN A 27 27.86 0.43 12.94
CA GLN A 27 28.88 0.12 11.94
C GLN A 27 29.95 1.22 12.01
N SER A 28 31.08 0.91 12.64
CA SER A 28 32.15 1.89 12.93
C SER A 28 33.46 1.48 12.27
N THR A 29 34.13 2.45 11.66
CA THR A 29 35.51 2.31 11.17
C THR A 29 36.55 2.68 12.22
N LYS A 30 36.14 2.84 13.49
CA LYS A 30 37.06 3.10 14.61
C LYS A 30 38.04 1.92 14.74
N GLY A 31 39.33 2.24 14.88
CA GLY A 31 40.43 1.27 14.95
C GLY A 31 40.90 0.72 13.59
N MET A 32 40.36 1.21 12.47
CA MET A 32 40.85 0.86 11.14
C MET A 32 41.99 1.79 10.68
N THR A 33 42.90 1.26 9.84
CA THR A 33 43.91 2.03 9.10
C THR A 33 43.28 2.92 8.04
N ASN A 34 44.04 3.85 7.45
CA ASN A 34 43.52 4.73 6.39
C ASN A 34 43.10 3.94 5.14
N SER A 35 43.91 2.97 4.70
CA SER A 35 43.55 2.09 3.58
C SER A 35 42.27 1.29 3.86
N GLN A 36 42.09 0.77 5.08
CA GLN A 36 40.84 0.09 5.47
C GLN A 36 39.62 1.03 5.46
N LYS A 37 39.80 2.29 5.88
CA LYS A 37 38.74 3.30 5.82
C LYS A 37 38.37 3.64 4.37
N GLU A 38 39.34 3.74 3.47
CA GLU A 38 39.11 3.98 2.04
C GLU A 38 38.34 2.83 1.40
N MET A 39 38.76 1.58 1.65
CA MET A 39 38.01 0.39 1.20
C MET A 39 36.58 0.38 1.76
N ALA A 40 36.41 0.69 3.04
CA ALA A 40 35.10 0.76 3.68
C ALA A 40 34.20 1.86 3.08
N ALA A 41 34.78 3.01 2.72
CA ALA A 41 34.05 4.10 2.06
C ALA A 41 33.62 3.68 0.65
N TYR A 42 34.53 3.12 -0.14
CA TYR A 42 34.24 2.61 -1.48
C TYR A 42 33.09 1.59 -1.48
N VAL A 43 33.16 0.59 -0.60
CA VAL A 43 32.10 -0.42 -0.47
C VAL A 43 30.78 0.22 -0.04
N LYS A 44 30.81 1.16 0.91
CA LYS A 44 29.60 1.87 1.35
C LYS A 44 28.94 2.63 0.21
N ASP A 45 29.71 3.29 -0.64
CA ASP A 45 29.19 4.09 -1.74
C ASP A 45 28.56 3.22 -2.81
N LYS A 46 29.22 2.12 -3.19
CA LYS A 46 28.66 1.10 -4.12
C LYS A 46 27.36 0.52 -3.58
N LEU A 47 27.36 0.03 -2.34
CA LEU A 47 26.16 -0.51 -1.70
C LEU A 47 25.05 0.54 -1.57
N SER A 48 25.38 1.80 -1.30
CA SER A 48 24.39 2.87 -1.19
C SER A 48 23.76 3.22 -2.52
N ALA A 49 24.53 3.23 -3.62
CA ALA A 49 24.03 3.46 -4.97
C ALA A 49 23.06 2.35 -5.40
N GLU A 50 23.45 1.08 -5.24
CA GLU A 50 22.58 -0.05 -5.58
C GLU A 50 21.31 -0.08 -4.72
N LYS A 51 21.43 0.16 -3.40
CA LYS A 51 20.29 0.25 -2.50
C LYS A 51 19.30 1.31 -2.98
N LYS A 52 19.80 2.48 -3.38
CA LYS A 52 18.97 3.58 -3.89
C LYS A 52 18.21 3.14 -5.14
N GLN A 53 18.89 2.53 -6.10
CA GLN A 53 18.26 2.01 -7.33
C GLN A 53 17.16 0.98 -7.03
N LYS A 54 17.40 0.03 -6.12
CA LYS A 54 16.39 -0.96 -5.72
C LYS A 54 15.20 -0.32 -5.02
N LEU A 55 15.42 0.64 -4.12
CA LEU A 55 14.33 1.36 -3.45
C LEU A 55 13.48 2.17 -4.43
N GLU A 56 14.10 2.77 -5.45
CA GLU A 56 13.40 3.48 -6.52
C GLU A 56 12.57 2.52 -7.38
N SER A 57 13.14 1.36 -7.75
CA SER A 57 12.42 0.31 -8.49
C SER A 57 11.16 -0.16 -7.76
N VAL A 58 11.27 -0.48 -6.46
CA VAL A 58 10.10 -0.85 -5.64
C VAL A 58 9.06 0.26 -5.59
N THR A 59 9.52 1.52 -5.54
CA THR A 59 8.61 2.68 -5.53
C THR A 59 7.84 2.79 -6.84
N LYS A 60 8.52 2.71 -7.98
CA LYS A 60 7.92 2.80 -9.32
C LYS A 60 6.95 1.66 -9.56
N LYS A 61 7.36 0.42 -9.29
CA LYS A 61 6.49 -0.77 -9.40
C LYS A 61 5.22 -0.64 -8.57
N ALA A 62 5.32 -0.18 -7.33
CA ALA A 62 4.15 0.02 -6.48
C ALA A 62 3.27 1.19 -6.94
N GLN A 63 3.83 2.22 -7.58
CA GLN A 63 3.05 3.30 -8.20
C GLN A 63 2.27 2.81 -9.41
N GLU A 64 2.94 2.10 -10.34
CA GLU A 64 2.34 1.50 -11.53
C GLU A 64 1.19 0.56 -11.16
N GLN A 65 1.42 -0.40 -10.28
CA GLN A 65 0.38 -1.34 -9.82
C GLN A 65 -0.84 -0.63 -9.21
N ARG A 66 -0.64 0.48 -8.48
CA ARG A 66 -1.76 1.25 -7.92
C ARG A 66 -2.51 2.05 -8.98
N ALA A 67 -1.81 2.54 -10.00
CA ALA A 67 -2.42 3.18 -11.16
C ALA A 67 -3.29 2.18 -11.93
N ASP A 68 -2.78 0.96 -12.17
CA ASP A 68 -3.51 -0.11 -12.85
C ASP A 68 -4.79 -0.50 -12.10
N VAL A 69 -4.70 -0.69 -10.78
CA VAL A 69 -5.89 -0.94 -9.93
C VAL A 69 -6.91 0.19 -10.04
N THR A 70 -6.43 1.44 -10.08
CA THR A 70 -7.32 2.61 -10.19
C THR A 70 -8.00 2.66 -11.56
N ALA A 71 -7.25 2.41 -12.63
CA ALA A 71 -7.76 2.37 -14.01
C ALA A 71 -8.78 1.24 -14.19
N ALA A 72 -8.46 0.02 -13.72
CA ALA A 72 -9.36 -1.13 -13.78
C ALA A 72 -10.66 -0.88 -13.00
N ALA A 73 -10.57 -0.29 -11.81
CA ALA A 73 -11.74 0.07 -11.01
C ALA A 73 -12.59 1.17 -11.66
N LYS A 74 -11.97 2.14 -12.35
CA LYS A 74 -12.68 3.13 -13.14
C LYS A 74 -13.42 2.49 -14.31
N ALA A 75 -12.76 1.66 -15.10
CA ALA A 75 -13.36 0.96 -16.24
C ALA A 75 -14.57 0.10 -15.80
N LYS A 76 -14.44 -0.68 -14.73
CA LYS A 76 -15.56 -1.47 -14.19
C LYS A 76 -16.75 -0.61 -13.75
N ARG A 77 -16.50 0.53 -13.10
CA ARG A 77 -17.58 1.46 -12.69
C ARG A 77 -18.29 2.06 -13.90
N GLU A 78 -17.56 2.41 -14.96
CA GLU A 78 -18.13 2.92 -16.20
C GLU A 78 -18.97 1.85 -16.92
N MET A 79 -18.49 0.60 -16.98
CA MET A 79 -19.27 -0.52 -17.51
C MET A 79 -20.58 -0.71 -16.74
N PHE A 80 -20.54 -0.66 -15.41
CA PHE A 80 -21.74 -0.76 -14.59
C PHE A 80 -22.70 0.41 -14.80
N ALA A 81 -22.19 1.63 -14.95
CA ALA A 81 -23.01 2.81 -15.23
C ALA A 81 -23.71 2.69 -16.60
N LYS A 82 -22.98 2.27 -17.64
CA LYS A 82 -23.54 2.02 -18.98
C LYS A 82 -24.62 0.93 -18.95
N SER A 83 -24.35 -0.19 -18.27
CA SER A 83 -25.32 -1.28 -18.14
C SER A 83 -26.59 -0.83 -17.40
N CYS A 84 -26.44 -0.14 -16.27
CA CYS A 84 -27.56 0.42 -15.49
C CYS A 84 -28.40 1.38 -16.34
N PHE A 85 -27.75 2.29 -17.07
CA PHE A 85 -28.41 3.21 -17.99
C PHE A 85 -29.22 2.48 -19.06
N ASN A 86 -28.62 1.51 -19.76
CA ASN A 86 -29.27 0.77 -20.83
C ASN A 86 -30.51 0.00 -20.34
N ILE A 87 -30.41 -0.65 -19.18
CA ILE A 87 -31.54 -1.38 -18.59
C ILE A 87 -32.68 -0.43 -18.24
N ILE A 88 -32.38 0.69 -17.56
CA ILE A 88 -33.40 1.69 -17.19
C ILE A 88 -34.04 2.30 -18.43
N THR A 89 -33.26 2.62 -19.46
CA THR A 89 -33.78 3.14 -20.73
C THR A 89 -34.72 2.13 -21.39
N SER A 90 -34.33 0.86 -21.49
CA SER A 90 -35.19 -0.20 -22.04
C SER A 90 -36.51 -0.33 -21.27
N LEU A 91 -36.47 -0.31 -19.93
CA LEU A 91 -37.66 -0.37 -19.08
C LEU A 91 -38.59 0.82 -19.31
N ARG A 92 -38.03 2.03 -19.46
CA ARG A 92 -38.80 3.25 -19.75
C ARG A 92 -39.41 3.22 -21.15
N THR A 93 -38.67 2.79 -22.16
CA THR A 93 -39.18 2.64 -23.52
C THR A 93 -40.30 1.61 -23.59
N LYS A 94 -40.18 0.47 -22.88
CA LYS A 94 -41.27 -0.51 -22.75
C LYS A 94 -42.54 0.13 -22.17
N LEU A 95 -42.41 0.91 -21.09
CA LEU A 95 -43.55 1.61 -20.49
C LEU A 95 -44.14 2.69 -21.42
N GLN A 96 -43.32 3.35 -22.23
CA GLN A 96 -43.78 4.35 -23.19
C GLN A 96 -44.59 3.72 -24.33
N ASN A 97 -44.19 2.55 -24.82
CA ASN A 97 -44.82 1.86 -25.94
C ASN A 97 -46.06 1.04 -25.57
N MET A 98 -46.43 0.97 -24.27
CA MET A 98 -47.65 0.30 -23.81
C MET A 98 -48.89 1.16 -24.06
N ASN A 99 -50.04 0.51 -24.28
CA ASN A 99 -51.33 1.20 -24.33
C ASN A 99 -51.71 1.79 -22.95
N PRO A 100 -52.66 2.75 -22.87
CA PRO A 100 -53.00 3.44 -21.62
C PRO A 100 -53.40 2.52 -20.46
N ASP A 101 -54.18 1.48 -20.73
CA ASP A 101 -54.65 0.54 -19.71
C ASP A 101 -53.51 -0.33 -19.18
N GLN A 102 -52.69 -0.92 -20.06
CA GLN A 102 -51.49 -1.66 -19.69
C GLN A 102 -50.52 -0.80 -18.88
N LYS A 103 -50.35 0.47 -19.27
CA LYS A 103 -49.47 1.42 -18.61
C LYS A 103 -49.93 1.72 -17.18
N LYS A 104 -51.24 1.76 -16.92
CA LYS A 104 -51.81 1.96 -15.58
C LYS A 104 -51.37 0.86 -14.61
N PHE A 105 -51.39 -0.40 -15.05
CA PHE A 105 -50.97 -1.55 -14.24
C PHE A 105 -49.46 -1.76 -14.20
N ALA A 106 -48.75 -1.51 -15.31
CA ALA A 106 -47.30 -1.77 -15.41
C ALA A 106 -46.42 -0.69 -14.77
N ARG A 107 -46.91 0.55 -14.60
CA ARG A 107 -46.11 1.69 -14.12
C ARG A 107 -45.42 1.39 -12.79
N GLN A 108 -46.17 0.90 -11.80
CA GLN A 108 -45.62 0.63 -10.47
C GLN A 108 -44.55 -0.46 -10.53
N ARG A 109 -44.86 -1.58 -11.17
CA ARG A 109 -43.92 -2.70 -11.32
C ARG A 109 -42.63 -2.28 -12.03
N ILE A 110 -42.72 -1.54 -13.14
CA ILE A 110 -41.54 -1.06 -13.88
C ILE A 110 -40.71 -0.10 -13.01
N GLN A 111 -41.37 0.74 -12.21
CA GLN A 111 -40.67 1.64 -11.30
C GLN A 111 -39.93 0.87 -10.20
N GLU A 112 -40.53 -0.18 -9.65
CA GLU A 112 -39.86 -1.09 -8.70
C GLU A 112 -38.66 -1.81 -9.34
N GLU A 113 -38.78 -2.28 -10.58
CA GLU A 113 -37.67 -2.88 -11.33
C GLU A 113 -36.53 -1.87 -11.54
N ILE A 114 -36.84 -0.61 -11.89
CA ILE A 114 -35.84 0.47 -12.00
C ILE A 114 -35.14 0.72 -10.66
N SER A 115 -35.87 0.73 -9.55
CA SER A 115 -35.30 0.90 -8.21
C SER A 115 -34.32 -0.24 -7.88
N LYS A 116 -34.70 -1.49 -8.14
CA LYS A 116 -33.82 -2.67 -7.95
C LYS A 116 -32.56 -2.57 -8.82
N VAL A 117 -32.67 -2.11 -10.06
CA VAL A 117 -31.51 -1.88 -10.95
C VAL A 117 -30.57 -0.82 -10.37
N ARG A 118 -31.11 0.27 -9.81
CA ARG A 118 -30.31 1.32 -9.16
C ARG A 118 -29.61 0.81 -7.90
N GLU A 119 -30.29 0.04 -7.07
CA GLU A 119 -29.72 -0.56 -5.86
C GLU A 119 -28.59 -1.53 -6.18
N THR A 120 -28.79 -2.42 -7.15
CA THR A 120 -27.75 -3.36 -7.59
C THR A 120 -26.53 -2.64 -8.16
N TYR A 121 -26.74 -1.60 -8.97
CA TYR A 121 -25.65 -0.72 -9.43
C TYR A 121 -24.90 -0.08 -8.26
N ALA A 122 -25.61 0.49 -7.29
CA ALA A 122 -25.00 1.13 -6.12
C ALA A 122 -24.14 0.13 -5.31
N LYS A 123 -24.66 -1.07 -5.04
CA LYS A 123 -23.92 -2.14 -4.35
C LYS A 123 -22.67 -2.55 -5.12
N ARG A 124 -22.77 -2.79 -6.43
CA ARG A 124 -21.63 -3.16 -7.29
C ARG A 124 -20.56 -2.07 -7.35
N LYS A 125 -20.98 -0.79 -7.48
CA LYS A 125 -20.08 0.37 -7.48
C LYS A 125 -19.34 0.51 -6.15
N ALA A 126 -20.05 0.32 -5.03
CA ALA A 126 -19.46 0.36 -3.69
C ALA A 126 -18.44 -0.76 -3.51
N GLY A 127 -18.78 -2.00 -3.90
CA GLY A 127 -17.88 -3.15 -3.87
C GLY A 127 -16.57 -2.89 -4.62
N VAL A 128 -16.64 -2.51 -5.91
CA VAL A 128 -15.44 -2.20 -6.71
C VAL A 128 -14.60 -1.08 -6.09
N THR A 129 -15.24 -0.08 -5.47
CA THR A 129 -14.52 1.03 -4.83
C THR A 129 -13.77 0.56 -3.58
N SER A 130 -14.42 -0.29 -2.77
CA SER A 130 -13.84 -0.90 -1.57
C SER A 130 -12.68 -1.83 -1.94
N ASP A 131 -12.88 -2.72 -2.91
CA ASP A 131 -11.86 -3.68 -3.36
C ASP A 131 -10.61 -2.96 -3.89
N ALA A 132 -10.80 -1.94 -4.72
CA ALA A 132 -9.70 -1.14 -5.24
C ALA A 132 -8.94 -0.38 -4.14
N LYS A 133 -9.64 0.08 -3.08
CA LYS A 133 -9.00 0.68 -1.90
C LYS A 133 -8.15 -0.35 -1.17
N ASN A 134 -8.71 -1.53 -0.89
CA ASN A 134 -8.04 -2.60 -0.18
C ASN A 134 -6.80 -3.11 -0.93
N GLN A 135 -6.91 -3.30 -2.25
CA GLN A 135 -5.79 -3.69 -3.10
C GLN A 135 -4.65 -2.65 -3.08
N ARG A 136 -4.97 -1.36 -3.23
CA ARG A 136 -3.95 -0.29 -3.16
C ARG A 136 -3.26 -0.19 -1.80
N ASN A 137 -4.02 -0.43 -0.72
CA ASN A 137 -3.48 -0.48 0.63
C ASN A 137 -2.52 -1.67 0.80
N SER A 138 -2.91 -2.85 0.31
CA SER A 138 -2.06 -4.05 0.32
C SER A 138 -0.77 -3.82 -0.46
N ILE A 139 -0.83 -3.27 -1.69
CA ILE A 139 0.36 -2.91 -2.48
C ILE A 139 1.28 -1.97 -1.70
N SER A 140 0.71 -0.97 -1.03
CA SER A 140 1.48 0.00 -0.24
C SER A 140 2.15 -0.65 0.99
N ALA A 141 1.45 -1.57 1.65
CA ALA A 141 1.97 -2.33 2.78
C ALA A 141 3.13 -3.25 2.35
N SER A 142 2.94 -4.01 1.26
CA SER A 142 3.97 -4.88 0.69
C SER A 142 5.21 -4.10 0.29
N ALA A 143 5.05 -2.97 -0.42
CA ALA A 143 6.16 -2.10 -0.80
C ALA A 143 6.89 -1.51 0.42
N LYS A 144 6.17 -1.19 1.50
CA LYS A 144 6.78 -0.71 2.75
C LYS A 144 7.65 -1.80 3.38
N THR A 145 7.15 -3.03 3.45
CA THR A 145 7.88 -4.19 3.97
C THR A 145 9.11 -4.50 3.12
N GLU A 146 8.96 -4.55 1.80
CA GLU A 146 10.06 -4.81 0.87
C GLU A 146 11.17 -3.76 1.01
N LYS A 147 10.82 -2.46 1.07
CA LYS A 147 11.80 -1.40 1.33
C LYS A 147 12.49 -1.54 2.69
N ALA A 148 11.79 -1.98 3.73
CA ALA A 148 12.40 -2.23 5.04
C ALA A 148 13.39 -3.41 4.98
N ASN A 149 13.04 -4.46 4.25
CA ASN A 149 13.91 -5.62 4.03
C ASN A 149 15.16 -5.22 3.24
N ILE A 150 15.01 -4.46 2.14
CA ILE A 150 16.16 -3.92 1.38
C ILE A 150 17.08 -3.11 2.27
N ARG A 151 16.54 -2.19 3.10
CA ARG A 151 17.39 -1.41 4.02
C ARG A 151 18.14 -2.30 5.01
N THR A 152 17.49 -3.34 5.51
CA THR A 152 18.09 -4.27 6.47
C THR A 152 19.18 -5.11 5.81
N ASP A 153 18.91 -5.67 4.63
CA ASP A 153 19.87 -6.44 3.82
C ASP A 153 21.14 -5.65 3.54
N TYR A 154 21.01 -4.42 3.02
CA TYR A 154 22.17 -3.58 2.71
C TYR A 154 22.95 -3.15 3.96
N ASN A 155 22.28 -2.95 5.09
CA ASN A 155 22.98 -2.69 6.35
C ASN A 155 23.78 -3.91 6.83
N ASN A 156 23.23 -5.12 6.65
CA ASN A 156 23.90 -6.37 7.01
C ASN A 156 25.10 -6.63 6.08
N LYS A 157 24.94 -6.46 4.77
CA LYS A 157 26.03 -6.55 3.78
C LYS A 157 27.18 -5.61 4.09
N TYR A 158 26.87 -4.37 4.46
CA TYR A 158 27.91 -3.42 4.86
C TYR A 158 28.60 -3.86 6.16
N ALA A 159 27.85 -4.40 7.12
CA ALA A 159 28.42 -4.91 8.36
C ALA A 159 29.36 -6.09 8.15
N GLU A 160 29.01 -7.00 7.25
CA GLU A 160 29.84 -8.13 6.83
C GLU A 160 31.11 -7.64 6.12
N ALA A 161 30.98 -6.74 5.16
CA ALA A 161 32.14 -6.15 4.48
C ALA A 161 33.10 -5.47 5.47
N LEU A 162 32.60 -4.78 6.49
CA LEU A 162 33.46 -4.21 7.55
C LEU A 162 34.15 -5.28 8.40
N LYS A 163 33.58 -6.47 8.58
CA LYS A 163 34.26 -7.58 9.27
C LYS A 163 35.39 -8.12 8.40
N ASP A 164 35.17 -8.26 7.10
CA ASP A 164 36.16 -8.81 6.17
C ASP A 164 37.34 -7.84 5.97
N ILE A 165 37.07 -6.54 5.81
CA ILE A 165 38.10 -5.49 5.74
C ILE A 165 39.00 -5.49 6.98
N ARG A 166 38.45 -5.75 8.18
CA ARG A 166 39.24 -5.86 9.41
C ARG A 166 40.12 -7.10 9.44
N LYS A 167 39.65 -8.22 8.88
CA LYS A 167 40.38 -9.50 8.89
C LYS A 167 41.51 -9.54 7.86
N ASN A 168 41.32 -8.90 6.70
CA ASN A 168 42.24 -8.99 5.55
C ASN A 168 43.41 -7.99 5.59
N ALA A 169 43.69 -7.35 6.73
CA ALA A 169 44.81 -6.43 6.92
C ALA A 169 45.93 -7.00 7.79
N LYS A 170 46.15 -8.31 7.70
CA LYS A 170 47.37 -8.97 8.21
C LYS A 170 48.32 -9.22 7.07
#